data_AF-A0A920SSF2-F1
#
_entry.id   AF-A0A920SSF2-F1
#
_cell.length_a   1.000
_cell.length_b   1.000
_cell.length_c   1.000
_cell.angle_alpha   90.00
_cell.angle_beta   90.00
_cell.angle_gamma   90.00
#
_symmetry.space_group_name_H-M   'P 1'
#
loop_
_entity.id
_entity.type
_entity.pdbx_description
1 polymer ?
#
loop_
_entity_poly.entity_id
_entity_poly.type
_entity_poly.pdbx_seq_one_letter_code
_entity_poly.pdbx_strand_id
1 'polypeptide(L)'
;MLKASEHASAPMLEFAKVFEEAEFPPGVFNVISGLGEPCGRALTSHPLVDRISFTGGPETARHVVRNSAENFAQVSLELGANLR
;
A
#
# COMPACT_ATOMS: atom_id res chain seq x y z
N MET A 1 -6.09 3.48 2.93
CA MET A 1 -5.86 2.05 3.19
C MET A 1 -4.37 1.75 3.10
N LEU A 2 -3.82 0.99 4.05
CA LEU A 2 -2.40 0.62 4.12
C LEU A 2 -2.23 -0.90 3.91
N LYS A 3 -1.29 -1.31 3.05
CA LYS A 3 -0.84 -2.71 2.99
C LYS A 3 0.54 -2.82 3.62
N ALA A 4 0.66 -3.54 4.72
CA ALA A 4 1.94 -3.84 5.33
C ALA A 4 2.70 -4.91 4.53
N SER A 5 4.03 -4.94 4.66
CA SER A 5 4.85 -6.03 4.14
C SER A 5 4.51 -7.34 4.85
N GLU A 6 4.32 -8.40 4.09
CA GLU A 6 4.14 -9.77 4.58
C GLU A 6 5.31 -10.25 5.44
N HIS A 7 6.52 -9.70 5.25
CA HIS A 7 7.70 -10.08 6.02
C HIS A 7 7.79 -9.41 7.39
N ALA A 8 7.10 -8.28 7.58
CA ALA A 8 7.24 -7.45 8.77
C ALA A 8 5.97 -6.63 9.05
N SER A 9 4.81 -7.30 9.13
CA SER A 9 3.53 -6.60 9.27
C SER A 9 3.17 -6.20 10.70
N ALA A 10 3.74 -6.86 11.70
CA ALA A 10 3.33 -6.70 13.10
C ALA A 10 3.30 -5.23 13.58
N PRO A 11 4.32 -4.38 13.32
CA PRO A 11 4.29 -3.00 13.79
C PRO A 11 3.14 -2.18 13.19
N MET A 12 2.78 -2.41 11.93
CA MET A 12 1.70 -1.67 11.27
C MET A 12 0.32 -2.13 11.75
N LEU A 13 0.18 -3.41 12.10
CA LEU A 13 -1.06 -3.93 12.69
C LEU A 13 -1.24 -3.42 14.12
N GLU A 14 -0.17 -3.32 14.92
CA GLU A 14 -0.22 -2.69 16.23
C GLU A 14 -0.49 -1.19 16.14
N PHE A 15 0.13 -0.49 15.17
CA PHE A 15 -0.13 0.93 14.93
C PHE A 15 -1.61 1.22 14.60
N ALA A 16 -2.33 0.26 14.01
CA ALA A 16 -3.76 0.43 13.73
C ALA A 16 -4.60 0.62 15.00
N LYS A 17 -4.20 0.01 16.13
CA LYS A 17 -4.91 0.13 17.41
C LYS A 17 -4.89 1.57 17.94
N VAL A 18 -3.84 2.33 17.60
CA VAL A 18 -3.74 3.75 17.95
C VAL A 18 -4.88 4.57 17.33
N PHE A 19 -5.37 4.18 16.14
CA PHE A 19 -6.51 4.86 15.51
C PHE A 19 -7.85 4.54 16.20
N GLU A 20 -7.98 3.32 16.75
CA GLU A 20 -9.14 2.94 17.56
C GLU A 20 -9.14 3.70 18.89
N GLU A 21 -7.99 3.75 19.56
CA GLU A 21 -7.79 4.53 20.80
C GLU A 21 -8.02 6.04 20.58
N ALA A 22 -7.70 6.55 19.40
CA ALA A 22 -7.95 7.93 19.00
C ALA A 22 -9.38 8.18 18.48
N GLU A 23 -10.27 7.19 18.56
CA GLU A 23 -11.70 7.29 18.20
C GLU A 23 -11.95 7.75 16.75
N PHE A 24 -11.10 7.32 15.81
CA PHE A 24 -11.33 7.62 14.39
C PHE A 24 -12.63 6.96 13.90
N PRO A 25 -13.44 7.63 13.05
CA PRO A 25 -14.62 7.00 12.47
C PRO A 25 -14.26 5.70 11.71
N PRO A 26 -15.10 4.66 11.78
CA PRO A 26 -14.87 3.41 11.09
C PRO A 26 -14.63 3.60 9.58
N GLY A 27 -13.60 2.92 9.05
CA GLY A 27 -13.25 2.97 7.63
C GLY A 27 -12.32 4.12 7.22
N VAL A 28 -12.03 5.09 8.10
CA VAL A 28 -11.06 6.16 7.80
C VAL A 28 -9.64 5.59 7.66
N PHE A 29 -9.25 4.70 8.58
CA PHE A 29 -8.01 3.95 8.50
C PHE A 29 -8.31 2.46 8.37
N ASN A 30 -7.66 1.81 7.42
CA ASN A 30 -7.73 0.38 7.21
C ASN A 30 -6.32 -0.11 6.95
N VAL A 31 -5.90 -1.17 7.62
CA VAL A 31 -4.63 -1.86 7.37
C VAL A 31 -4.90 -3.31 7.02
N ILE A 32 -4.16 -3.83 6.05
CA ILE A 32 -4.12 -5.26 5.73
C ILE A 32 -2.68 -5.73 5.58
N SER A 33 -2.47 -7.04 5.69
CA SER A 33 -1.22 -7.72 5.37
C SER A 33 -1.50 -8.87 4.41
N GLY A 34 -0.48 -9.25 3.64
CA GLY A 34 -0.57 -10.32 2.65
C GLY A 34 0.44 -10.12 1.52
N LEU A 35 0.65 -11.19 0.76
CA LEU A 35 1.57 -11.21 -0.38
C LEU A 35 1.24 -10.15 -1.42
N GLY A 36 2.26 -9.67 -2.15
CA GLY A 36 2.07 -8.76 -3.29
C GLY A 36 1.01 -9.26 -4.29
N GLU A 37 1.01 -10.55 -4.61
CA GLU A 37 -0.10 -11.23 -5.30
C GLU A 37 -0.82 -12.15 -4.29
N PRO A 38 -2.15 -12.05 -4.12
CA PRO A 38 -3.06 -11.17 -4.86
C PRO A 38 -3.25 -9.78 -4.24
N CYS A 39 -2.80 -9.55 -3.01
CA CYS A 39 -3.25 -8.42 -2.18
C CYS A 39 -2.81 -7.05 -2.73
N GLY A 40 -1.51 -6.92 -3.05
CA GLY A 40 -0.97 -5.70 -3.65
C GLY A 40 -1.57 -5.41 -5.04
N ARG A 41 -1.75 -6.44 -5.87
CA ARG A 41 -2.41 -6.28 -7.19
C ARG A 41 -3.84 -5.77 -7.03
N ALA A 42 -4.64 -6.42 -6.18
CA ALA A 42 -6.03 -6.04 -5.94
C ALA A 42 -6.15 -4.56 -5.50
N LEU A 43 -5.27 -4.08 -4.61
CA LEU A 43 -5.27 -2.69 -4.18
C LEU A 43 -4.85 -1.73 -5.29
N THR A 44 -3.78 -2.04 -6.01
CA THR A 44 -3.20 -1.13 -7.02
C THR A 44 -4.05 -1.02 -8.28
N SER A 45 -4.91 -2.02 -8.56
CA SER A 45 -5.86 -1.99 -9.68
C SER A 45 -7.30 -1.66 -9.28
N HIS A 46 -7.58 -1.34 -8.00
CA HIS A 46 -8.96 -1.15 -7.56
C HIS A 46 -9.55 0.15 -8.15
N PRO A 47 -10.78 0.14 -8.70
CA PRO A 47 -11.36 1.31 -9.38
C PRO A 47 -11.68 2.49 -8.44
N LEU A 48 -11.76 2.24 -7.13
CA LEU A 48 -12.01 3.29 -6.10
C LEU A 48 -10.73 3.87 -5.48
N VAL A 49 -9.54 3.53 -6.00
CA VAL A 49 -8.28 4.06 -5.47
C VAL A 49 -7.85 5.26 -6.30
N ASP A 50 -7.90 6.45 -5.70
CA ASP A 50 -7.50 7.69 -6.37
C ASP A 50 -5.99 7.97 -6.30
N ARG A 51 -5.29 7.37 -5.34
CA ARG A 51 -3.86 7.59 -5.11
C ARG A 51 -3.16 6.35 -4.57
N ILE A 52 -1.97 6.09 -5.10
CA ILE A 52 -1.08 5.01 -4.66
C ILE A 52 0.25 5.63 -4.21
N SER A 53 0.65 5.34 -2.98
CA SER A 53 1.98 5.66 -2.46
C SER A 53 2.72 4.35 -2.22
N PHE A 54 3.81 4.12 -2.95
CA PHE A 54 4.56 2.87 -2.87
C PHE A 54 6.03 3.13 -2.51
N THR A 55 6.54 2.31 -1.59
CA THR A 55 7.95 2.25 -1.23
C THR A 55 8.43 0.83 -1.36
N GLY A 56 9.49 0.60 -2.15
CA GLY A 56 10.01 -0.75 -2.39
C GLY A 56 10.93 -0.83 -3.60
N GLY A 57 11.13 -2.03 -4.13
CA GLY A 57 12.04 -2.26 -5.25
C GLY A 57 11.50 -1.75 -6.60
N PRO A 58 12.39 -1.36 -7.55
CA PRO A 58 11.98 -0.93 -8.89
C PRO A 58 11.17 -1.97 -9.67
N GLU A 59 11.47 -3.27 -9.51
CA GLU A 59 10.72 -4.35 -10.17
C GLU A 59 9.25 -4.33 -9.76
N THR A 60 8.97 -4.34 -8.45
CA THR A 60 7.60 -4.26 -7.92
C THR A 60 6.91 -2.96 -8.32
N ALA A 61 7.63 -1.84 -8.33
CA ALA A 61 7.07 -0.56 -8.73
C ALA A 61 6.57 -0.55 -10.19
N ARG A 62 7.24 -1.26 -11.11
CA ARG A 62 6.72 -1.41 -12.48
C ARG A 62 5.37 -2.12 -12.50
N HIS A 63 5.16 -3.10 -11.63
CA HIS A 63 3.85 -3.74 -11.48
C HIS A 63 2.81 -2.77 -10.93
N VAL A 64 3.16 -1.97 -9.90
CA VAL A 64 2.28 -0.93 -9.35
C VAL A 64 1.81 0.04 -10.44
N VAL A 65 2.74 0.56 -11.23
CA VAL A 65 2.43 1.51 -12.33
C VAL A 65 1.57 0.86 -13.41
N ARG A 66 1.83 -0.41 -13.78
CA ARG A 66 0.99 -1.13 -14.76
C ARG A 66 -0.42 -1.36 -14.23
N ASN A 67 -0.56 -1.72 -12.96
CA ASN A 67 -1.87 -2.00 -12.36
C ASN A 67 -2.74 -0.75 -12.23
N SER A 68 -2.13 0.42 -12.06
CA SER A 68 -2.85 1.70 -11.91
C SER A 68 -3.24 2.36 -13.24
N ALA A 69 -2.92 1.74 -14.38
CA ALA A 69 -3.14 2.37 -15.69
C ALA A 69 -4.62 2.64 -15.97
N GLU A 70 -5.51 1.74 -15.53
CA GLU A 70 -6.95 1.80 -15.84
C GLU A 70 -7.78 2.58 -14.80
N ASN A 71 -7.27 2.73 -13.57
CA ASN A 71 -7.96 3.50 -12.52
C ASN A 71 -7.46 4.96 -12.43
N PHE A 72 -6.46 5.35 -13.23
CA PHE A 72 -5.88 6.69 -13.24
C PHE A 72 -5.43 7.20 -11.87
N ALA A 73 -5.09 6.31 -10.95
CA ALA A 73 -4.61 6.69 -9.63
C ALA A 73 -3.34 7.53 -9.74
N GLN A 74 -3.24 8.60 -8.94
CA GLN A 74 -1.98 9.34 -8.81
C GLN A 74 -0.93 8.44 -8.14
N VAL A 75 0.20 8.21 -8.78
CA VAL A 75 1.25 7.32 -8.25
C VAL A 75 2.46 8.11 -7.74
N SER A 76 2.87 7.82 -6.50
CA SER A 76 4.12 8.27 -5.89
C SER A 76 5.00 7.08 -5.56
N LEU A 77 6.27 7.11 -5.98
CA LEU A 77 7.20 5.99 -5.88
C LEU A 77 8.49 6.38 -5.16
N GLU A 78 8.83 5.63 -4.13
CA GLU A 78 10.13 5.71 -3.43
C GLU A 78 10.88 4.39 -3.63
N LEU A 79 11.86 4.38 -4.53
CA LEU A 79 12.42 3.14 -5.11
C LEU A 79 13.80 2.76 -4.57
N GLY A 80 14.20 3.37 -3.45
CA GLY A 80 15.56 3.32 -2.95
C GLY A 80 16.54 4.03 -3.89
N ALA A 81 17.83 3.95 -3.57
CA ALA A 81 18.91 4.48 -4.37
C ALA A 81 19.96 3.40 -4.60
N ASN A 82 20.59 3.40 -5.78
CA ASN A 82 21.76 2.57 -6.05
C ASN A 82 23.00 3.44 -5.74
N LEU A 83 23.48 3.40 -4.50
CA LEU A 83 24.64 4.19 -4.04
C LEU A 83 25.99 3.56 -4.45
N ARG A 84 26.07 2.96 -5.63
CA ARG A 84 27.32 2.40 -6.18
C ARG A 84 27.94 3.35 -7.18
#